data_AF-A0A857V8U1-F1
#
_entry.id   AF-A0A857V8U1-F1
#
_cell.length_a   1.000
_cell.length_b   1.000
_cell.length_c   1.000
_cell.angle_alpha   90.00
_cell.angle_beta   90.00
_cell.angle_gamma   90.00
#
_symmetry.space_group_name_H-M   'P 1'
#
loop_
_entity.id
_entity.type
_entity.pdbx_description
1 polymer ?
#
loop_
_entity_poly.entity_id
_entity_poly.type
_entity_poly.pdbx_seq_one_letter_code
_entity_poly.pdbx_strand_id
1 'polypeptide(L)'
;MRKLLIPAVILVITSAVIWGLYEFLQYKDVTFNLSDNISKVEIYIKDENAEEKPVIATVTKDKPTVKLRVGSYEYTPSGDKISKKPVNFSVKNTESITVDPSYSESYLDSIAKNELSALSQALTAKYPSQMQRFQANNTKLFSKGEWAGVLLTPVNMDPSSPGGYYRVLAQKKSGSWEIVSTPEIVLTKYNTPNIPIDILTSVNNIAIR
;
A
#
# COMPACT_ATOMS: atom_id res chain seq x y z
N MET A 1 61.90 -25.61 8.04
CA MET A 1 60.95 -24.64 7.46
C MET A 1 59.77 -25.29 6.72
N ARG A 2 59.95 -26.34 5.90
CA ARG A 2 58.83 -27.05 5.22
C ARG A 2 57.72 -27.62 6.12
N LYS A 3 58.02 -28.00 7.37
CA LYS A 3 57.03 -28.58 8.31
C LYS A 3 55.99 -27.58 8.85
N LEU A 4 56.24 -26.27 8.75
CA LEU A 4 55.30 -25.21 9.16
C LEU A 4 54.47 -24.65 7.99
N LEU A 5 54.85 -24.92 6.74
CA LEU A 5 54.15 -24.45 5.55
C LEU A 5 52.80 -25.16 5.34
N ILE A 6 52.75 -26.47 5.59
CA ILE A 6 51.53 -27.29 5.43
C ILE A 6 50.40 -26.82 6.37
N PRO A 7 50.59 -26.68 7.69
CA PRO A 7 49.52 -26.22 8.56
C PRO A 7 49.10 -24.76 8.27
N ALA A 8 50.03 -23.89 7.86
CA ALA A 8 49.71 -22.52 7.47
C ALA A 8 48.82 -22.48 6.21
N VAL A 9 49.12 -23.29 5.20
CA VAL A 9 48.30 -23.40 3.97
C VAL A 9 46.91 -23.94 4.28
N ILE A 10 46.79 -24.96 5.13
CA ILE A 10 45.49 -25.51 5.54
C ILE A 10 44.65 -24.43 6.24
N LEU A 11 45.24 -23.65 7.14
CA LEU A 11 44.53 -22.62 7.90
C LEU A 11 43.98 -21.50 6.99
N VAL A 12 44.76 -21.10 5.99
CA VAL A 12 44.33 -20.12 4.97
C VAL A 12 43.16 -20.68 4.14
N ILE A 13 43.26 -21.94 3.68
CA ILE A 13 42.19 -22.59 2.91
C ILE A 13 40.92 -22.70 3.76
N THR A 14 41.01 -23.15 5.01
CA THR A 14 39.85 -23.27 5.88
C THR A 14 39.18 -21.93 6.14
N SER A 15 39.97 -20.85 6.30
CA SER A 15 39.44 -19.51 6.50
C SER A 15 38.71 -18.98 5.27
N ALA A 16 39.26 -19.22 4.07
CA ALA A 16 38.62 -18.86 2.80
C ALA A 16 37.31 -19.64 2.58
N VAL A 17 37.28 -20.93 2.92
CA VAL A 17 36.07 -21.76 2.84
C VAL A 17 35.00 -21.29 3.82
N ILE A 18 35.37 -21.01 5.07
CA ILE A 18 34.44 -20.48 6.09
C ILE A 18 33.86 -19.14 5.63
N TRP A 19 34.69 -18.24 5.11
CA TRP A 19 34.25 -16.94 4.61
C TRP A 19 33.34 -17.07 3.39
N GLY A 20 33.68 -17.94 2.43
CA GLY A 20 32.83 -18.21 1.26
C GLY A 20 31.47 -18.82 1.64
N LEU A 21 31.44 -19.73 2.61
CA LEU A 21 30.19 -20.28 3.15
C LEU A 21 29.37 -19.20 3.87
N TYR A 22 30.02 -18.33 4.64
CA TYR A 22 29.35 -17.23 5.32
C TYR A 22 28.69 -16.27 4.32
N GLU A 23 29.40 -15.84 3.28
CA GLU A 23 28.84 -14.99 2.22
C GLU A 23 27.69 -15.68 1.49
N PHE A 24 27.82 -16.97 1.15
CA PHE A 24 26.75 -17.72 0.49
C PHE A 24 25.47 -17.80 1.34
N LEU A 25 25.61 -17.99 2.66
CA LEU A 25 24.49 -18.06 3.60
C LEU A 25 23.73 -16.72 3.74
N GLN A 26 24.33 -15.60 3.34
CA GLN A 26 23.64 -14.31 3.36
C GLN A 26 22.64 -14.15 2.21
N TYR A 27 22.69 -14.98 1.17
CA TYR A 27 21.74 -14.92 0.07
C TYR A 27 20.57 -15.86 0.29
N LYS A 28 19.36 -15.32 0.18
CA LYS A 28 18.09 -16.03 0.38
C LYS A 28 17.26 -15.97 -0.89
N ASP A 29 16.52 -17.04 -1.14
CA ASP A 29 15.54 -17.06 -2.23
C ASP A 29 14.27 -16.36 -1.75
N VAL A 30 13.81 -15.36 -2.50
CA VAL A 30 12.61 -14.60 -2.20
C VAL A 30 11.64 -14.77 -3.35
N THR A 31 10.48 -15.35 -3.07
CA THR A 31 9.43 -15.60 -4.06
C THR A 31 8.33 -14.55 -3.94
N PHE A 32 8.01 -13.86 -5.03
CA PHE A 32 6.98 -12.85 -5.06
C PHE A 32 5.69 -13.41 -5.68
N ASN A 33 4.62 -13.40 -4.89
CA ASN A 33 3.28 -13.78 -5.33
C ASN A 33 2.57 -12.53 -5.87
N LEU A 34 2.57 -12.36 -7.19
CA LEU A 34 1.99 -11.20 -7.86
C LEU A 34 0.48 -11.36 -8.05
N SER A 35 -0.30 -10.39 -7.60
CA SER A 35 -1.74 -10.34 -7.88
C SER A 35 -2.03 -10.11 -9.38
N ASP A 36 -3.26 -10.39 -9.82
CA ASP A 36 -3.56 -10.54 -11.25
C ASP A 36 -3.28 -9.32 -12.12
N ASN A 37 -3.47 -8.12 -11.56
CA ASN A 37 -3.30 -6.85 -12.25
C ASN A 37 -1.85 -6.33 -12.26
N ILE A 38 -0.89 -7.12 -11.79
CA ILE A 38 0.53 -6.77 -11.77
C ILE A 38 1.24 -7.46 -12.92
N SER A 39 1.95 -6.67 -13.73
CA SER A 39 2.77 -7.17 -14.82
C SER A 39 4.21 -7.45 -14.38
N LYS A 40 4.79 -6.57 -13.57
CA LYS A 40 6.15 -6.72 -13.04
C LYS A 40 6.34 -5.99 -11.71
N VAL A 41 7.40 -6.35 -11.01
CA VAL A 41 7.90 -5.67 -9.80
C VAL A 41 9.38 -5.39 -9.97
N GLU A 42 9.78 -4.14 -9.73
CA GLU A 42 11.18 -3.72 -9.73
C GLU A 42 11.65 -3.57 -8.28
N ILE A 43 12.81 -4.13 -7.96
CA ILE A 43 13.38 -4.18 -6.60
C ILE A 43 14.59 -3.28 -6.52
N TYR A 44 14.71 -2.57 -5.40
CA TYR A 44 15.76 -1.61 -5.10
C TYR A 44 16.30 -1.87 -3.69
N ILE A 45 17.57 -1.52 -3.46
CA ILE A 45 18.12 -1.47 -2.10
C ILE A 45 17.50 -0.27 -1.40
N LYS A 46 17.04 -0.45 -0.16
CA LYS A 46 16.53 0.66 0.63
C LYS A 46 17.72 1.50 1.12
N ASP A 47 17.99 2.60 0.41
CA ASP A 47 18.92 3.64 0.83
C ASP A 47 18.19 5.00 0.77
N GLU A 48 18.08 5.65 1.93
CA GLU A 48 17.39 6.94 2.06
C GLU A 48 18.24 8.11 1.59
N ASN A 49 19.55 7.91 1.39
CA ASN A 49 20.50 8.95 0.97
C ASN A 49 20.89 8.85 -0.51
N ALA A 50 20.44 7.81 -1.22
CA ALA A 50 20.78 7.61 -2.62
C ALA A 50 19.92 8.49 -3.53
N GLU A 51 20.56 9.39 -4.29
CA GLU A 51 19.91 10.21 -5.33
C GLU A 51 19.35 9.34 -6.47
N GLU A 52 20.06 8.25 -6.80
CA GLU A 52 19.60 7.26 -7.77
C GLU A 52 19.56 5.87 -7.14
N LYS A 53 18.43 5.18 -7.33
CA LYS A 53 18.23 3.81 -6.87
C LYS A 53 18.26 2.87 -8.07
N PRO A 54 19.37 2.14 -8.30
CA PRO A 54 19.42 1.18 -9.41
C PRO A 54 18.44 0.03 -9.15
N VAL A 55 17.77 -0.42 -10.21
CA VAL A 55 16.98 -1.65 -10.18
C VAL A 55 17.95 -2.82 -10.04
N ILE A 56 17.88 -3.54 -8.92
CA ILE A 56 18.75 -4.69 -8.66
C ILE A 56 18.15 -6.01 -9.13
N ALA A 57 16.82 -6.08 -9.27
CA ALA A 57 16.12 -7.23 -9.79
C ALA A 57 14.73 -6.83 -10.33
N THR A 58 14.26 -7.60 -11.30
CA THR A 58 12.89 -7.52 -11.84
C THR A 58 12.22 -8.86 -11.69
N VAL A 59 11.00 -8.84 -11.16
CA VAL A 59 10.16 -10.02 -10.92
C VAL A 59 8.92 -9.95 -11.79
N THR A 60 8.58 -11.08 -12.40
CA THR A 60 7.40 -11.28 -13.24
C THR A 60 6.72 -12.60 -12.87
N LYS A 61 5.50 -12.86 -13.38
CA LYS A 61 4.79 -14.11 -13.07
C LYS A 61 5.52 -15.37 -13.58
N ASP A 62 6.26 -15.25 -14.68
CA ASP A 62 7.10 -16.31 -15.25
C ASP A 62 8.43 -16.51 -14.49
N LYS A 63 8.90 -15.46 -13.80
CA LYS A 63 10.12 -15.50 -12.98
C LYS A 63 9.88 -14.90 -11.60
N PRO A 64 9.13 -15.60 -10.71
CA PRO A 64 8.67 -15.04 -9.44
C PRO A 64 9.75 -15.03 -8.35
N THR A 65 10.84 -15.78 -8.52
CA THR A 65 11.86 -15.96 -7.50
C THR A 65 13.16 -15.24 -7.86
N VAL A 66 13.71 -14.52 -6.89
CA VAL A 66 15.00 -13.82 -6.99
C VAL A 66 15.85 -14.11 -5.77
N LYS A 67 17.17 -14.07 -5.94
CA LYS A 67 18.13 -14.30 -4.86
C LYS A 67 18.62 -12.97 -4.33
N LEU A 68 18.29 -12.65 -3.08
CA LEU A 68 18.62 -11.38 -2.45
C LEU A 68 19.50 -11.62 -1.21
N ARG A 69 20.39 -10.68 -0.93
CA ARG A 69 21.15 -10.71 0.33
C ARG A 69 20.22 -10.38 1.50
N VAL A 70 20.53 -10.83 2.71
CA VAL A 70 19.87 -10.36 3.93
C VAL A 70 20.04 -8.84 4.01
N GLY A 71 18.95 -8.10 4.16
CA GLY A 71 18.98 -6.65 4.09
C GLY A 71 17.60 -6.00 3.98
N SER A 72 17.60 -4.67 3.84
CA SER A 72 16.38 -3.86 3.65
C SER A 72 16.26 -3.42 2.19
N TYR A 73 15.05 -3.56 1.67
CA TYR A 73 14.74 -3.34 0.27
C TYR A 73 13.42 -2.58 0.14
N GLU A 74 13.20 -2.03 -1.05
CA GLU A 74 11.90 -1.54 -1.48
C GLU A 74 11.57 -2.13 -2.85
N TYR A 75 10.30 -2.31 -3.12
CA TYR A 75 9.83 -2.71 -4.44
C TYR A 75 8.78 -1.75 -4.98
N THR A 76 8.77 -1.58 -6.29
CA THR A 76 7.76 -0.79 -7.01
C THR A 76 6.98 -1.69 -7.96
N PRO A 77 5.67 -1.91 -7.74
CA PRO A 77 4.86 -2.71 -8.63
C PRO A 77 4.47 -1.90 -9.87
N SER A 78 4.31 -2.61 -10.99
CA SER A 78 3.80 -2.06 -12.25
C SER A 78 2.59 -2.84 -12.73
N GLY A 79 1.60 -2.12 -13.24
CA GLY A 79 0.36 -2.67 -13.81
C GLY A 79 -0.57 -1.52 -14.21
N ASP A 80 -1.53 -1.80 -15.09
CA ASP A 80 -2.36 -0.77 -15.72
C ASP A 80 -3.18 0.07 -14.72
N LYS A 81 -3.56 -0.55 -13.59
CA LYS A 81 -4.50 0.00 -12.60
C LYS A 81 -3.87 0.20 -11.23
N ILE A 82 -2.60 -0.16 -11.09
CA ILE A 82 -1.94 -0.36 -9.80
C ILE A 82 -1.19 0.91 -9.38
N SER A 83 -1.18 1.19 -8.08
CA SER A 83 -0.35 2.24 -7.50
C SER A 83 1.14 1.91 -7.63
N LYS A 84 1.92 2.85 -8.14
CA LYS A 84 3.40 2.73 -8.26
C LYS A 84 4.13 3.20 -6.99
N LYS A 85 3.45 3.24 -5.85
CA LYS A 85 4.10 3.64 -4.59
C LYS A 85 5.09 2.55 -4.15
N PRO A 86 6.32 2.90 -3.75
CA PRO A 86 7.28 1.95 -3.22
C PRO A 86 6.75 1.27 -1.95
N VAL A 87 7.07 -0.01 -1.78
CA VAL A 87 6.75 -0.80 -0.59
C VAL A 87 8.03 -1.36 0.01
N ASN A 88 8.24 -1.08 1.29
CA ASN A 88 9.41 -1.54 2.02
C ASN A 88 9.26 -3.00 2.46
N PHE A 89 10.35 -3.76 2.36
CA PHE A 89 10.44 -5.12 2.92
C PHE A 89 11.86 -5.41 3.41
N SER A 90 12.01 -6.47 4.20
CA SER A 90 13.33 -6.91 4.69
C SER A 90 13.50 -8.39 4.42
N VAL A 91 14.64 -8.77 3.85
CA VAL A 91 14.99 -10.17 3.64
C VAL A 91 15.73 -10.66 4.87
N LYS A 92 15.18 -11.66 5.55
CA LYS A 92 15.84 -12.31 6.70
C LYS A 92 16.16 -13.77 6.43
N ASN A 93 15.27 -14.45 5.72
CA ASN A 93 15.36 -15.86 5.37
C ASN A 93 14.80 -16.09 3.96
N THR A 94 14.83 -17.33 3.50
CA THR A 94 14.03 -17.73 2.34
C THR A 94 12.56 -17.52 2.68
N GLU A 95 11.86 -16.72 1.88
CA GLU A 95 10.49 -16.28 2.20
C GLU A 95 9.67 -15.97 0.95
N SER A 96 8.35 -15.88 1.15
CA SER A 96 7.41 -15.49 0.12
C SER A 96 6.76 -14.16 0.47
N ILE A 97 6.74 -13.24 -0.49
CA ILE A 97 6.16 -11.91 -0.35
C ILE A 97 4.94 -11.81 -1.26
N THR A 98 3.78 -11.51 -0.67
CA THR A 98 2.57 -11.23 -1.45
C THR A 98 2.57 -9.78 -1.90
N VAL A 99 2.54 -9.58 -3.22
CA VAL A 99 2.52 -8.25 -3.82
C VAL A 99 1.07 -7.89 -4.15
N ASP A 100 0.46 -7.14 -3.24
CA ASP A 100 -0.95 -6.75 -3.36
C ASP A 100 -1.18 -5.24 -3.10
N PRO A 101 -0.68 -4.37 -3.97
CA PRO A 101 -0.80 -2.93 -3.84
C PRO A 101 -2.23 -2.45 -4.13
N SER A 102 -2.55 -1.29 -3.57
CA SER A 102 -3.75 -0.53 -3.90
C SER A 102 -3.79 -0.11 -5.37
N TYR A 103 -4.98 0.26 -5.84
CA TYR A 103 -5.14 0.89 -7.14
C TYR A 103 -4.52 2.29 -7.19
N SER A 104 -4.19 2.72 -8.40
CA SER A 104 -3.71 4.08 -8.66
C SER A 104 -4.84 5.09 -8.40
N GLU A 105 -4.46 6.30 -8.01
CA GLU A 105 -5.44 7.38 -7.78
C GLU A 105 -6.24 7.69 -9.05
N SER A 106 -5.60 7.70 -10.22
CA SER A 106 -6.27 7.92 -11.49
C SER A 106 -7.32 6.84 -11.81
N TYR A 107 -7.03 5.58 -11.47
CA TYR A 107 -7.99 4.49 -11.69
C TYR A 107 -9.14 4.57 -10.68
N LEU A 108 -8.84 4.83 -9.40
CA LEU A 108 -9.85 5.03 -8.36
C LEU A 108 -10.81 6.18 -8.71
N ASP A 109 -10.29 7.31 -9.19
CA ASP A 109 -11.10 8.46 -9.65
C ASP A 109 -11.99 8.10 -10.85
N SER A 110 -11.48 7.25 -11.76
CA SER A 110 -12.24 6.81 -12.93
C SER A 110 -13.46 5.95 -12.55
N ILE A 111 -13.35 5.12 -11.52
CA ILE A 111 -14.44 4.25 -11.06
C ILE A 111 -15.33 4.92 -10.00
N ALA A 112 -14.82 5.90 -9.25
CA ALA A 112 -15.56 6.64 -8.22
C ALA A 112 -16.84 7.29 -8.76
N LYS A 113 -16.80 7.78 -10.00
CA LYS A 113 -17.96 8.39 -10.69
C LYS A 113 -19.14 7.43 -10.80
N ASN A 114 -18.86 6.14 -11.03
CA ASN A 114 -19.90 5.11 -11.18
C ASN A 114 -20.50 4.70 -9.82
N GLU A 115 -19.75 4.90 -8.73
CA GLU A 115 -20.15 4.50 -7.38
C GLU A 115 -20.92 5.61 -6.64
N LEU A 116 -20.90 6.85 -7.16
CA LEU A 116 -21.47 8.02 -6.48
C LEU A 116 -22.96 7.86 -6.16
N SER A 117 -23.76 7.36 -7.12
CA SER A 117 -25.20 7.17 -6.92
C SER A 117 -25.48 6.14 -5.82
N ALA A 118 -24.79 5.01 -5.85
CA ALA A 118 -24.96 3.94 -4.86
C ALA A 118 -24.52 4.39 -3.45
N LEU A 119 -23.43 5.16 -3.35
CA LEU A 119 -22.99 5.74 -2.08
C LEU A 119 -23.98 6.77 -1.53
N SER A 120 -24.53 7.64 -2.39
CA SER A 120 -25.54 8.62 -1.99
C SER A 120 -26.83 7.94 -1.48
N GLN A 121 -27.24 6.85 -2.13
CA GLN A 121 -28.36 6.03 -1.67
C GLN A 121 -28.09 5.39 -0.31
N ALA A 122 -26.91 4.79 -0.12
CA ALA A 122 -26.50 4.20 1.16
C ALA A 122 -26.46 5.24 2.30
N LEU A 123 -25.97 6.45 2.02
CA LEU A 123 -25.97 7.57 2.96
C LEU A 123 -27.39 8.01 3.32
N THR A 124 -28.27 8.18 2.33
CA THR A 124 -29.66 8.59 2.53
C THR A 124 -30.45 7.54 3.31
N ALA A 125 -30.20 6.26 3.04
CA ALA A 125 -30.82 5.16 3.76
C ALA A 125 -30.40 5.14 5.24
N LYS A 126 -29.11 5.39 5.54
CA LYS A 126 -28.62 5.37 6.92
C LYS A 126 -28.93 6.65 7.71
N TYR A 127 -28.89 7.81 7.05
CA TYR A 127 -29.00 9.13 7.68
C TYR A 127 -30.03 10.03 6.96
N PRO A 128 -31.30 9.62 6.87
CA PRO A 128 -32.30 10.31 6.04
C PRO A 128 -32.52 11.77 6.46
N SER A 129 -32.56 12.07 7.76
CA SER A 129 -32.78 13.43 8.26
C SER A 129 -31.57 14.34 8.03
N GLN A 130 -30.35 13.81 8.13
CA GLN A 130 -29.13 14.57 7.92
C GLN A 130 -28.96 14.89 6.43
N MET A 131 -29.29 13.96 5.54
CA MET A 131 -29.20 14.16 4.09
C MET A 131 -30.22 15.19 3.54
N GLN A 132 -31.18 15.65 4.34
CA GLN A 132 -32.01 16.82 3.99
C GLN A 132 -31.24 18.15 4.14
N ARG A 133 -30.21 18.17 4.97
CA ARG A 133 -29.43 19.37 5.32
C ARG A 133 -28.02 19.33 4.76
N PHE A 134 -27.56 18.17 4.31
CA PHE A 134 -26.21 17.94 3.80
C PHE A 134 -26.26 17.22 2.45
N GLN A 135 -25.31 17.54 1.59
CA GLN A 135 -25.09 16.89 0.29
C GLN A 135 -23.69 16.27 0.24
N ALA A 136 -23.58 15.14 -0.46
CA ALA A 136 -22.31 14.47 -0.72
C ALA A 136 -21.64 15.08 -1.95
N ASN A 137 -20.60 15.88 -1.76
CA ASN A 137 -19.96 16.64 -2.84
C ASN A 137 -18.65 16.02 -3.33
N ASN A 138 -17.88 15.38 -2.44
CA ASN A 138 -16.61 14.76 -2.79
C ASN A 138 -16.56 13.33 -2.26
N THR A 139 -16.54 12.38 -3.18
CA THR A 139 -16.31 10.97 -2.89
C THR A 139 -14.93 10.60 -3.38
N LYS A 140 -14.10 10.01 -2.52
CA LYS A 140 -12.86 9.35 -2.89
C LYS A 140 -12.93 7.88 -2.54
N LEU A 141 -12.40 7.04 -3.42
CA LEU A 141 -12.21 5.63 -3.16
C LEU A 141 -10.76 5.37 -2.72
N PHE A 142 -10.56 4.32 -1.93
CA PHE A 142 -9.26 3.93 -1.39
C PHE A 142 -9.01 2.43 -1.57
N SER A 143 -7.75 2.03 -1.37
CA SER A 143 -7.29 0.64 -1.55
C SER A 143 -7.57 0.13 -2.96
N LYS A 144 -8.38 -0.92 -3.12
CA LYS A 144 -8.82 -1.46 -4.41
C LYS A 144 -10.24 -1.01 -4.78
N GLY A 145 -10.72 0.08 -4.19
CA GLY A 145 -12.06 0.62 -4.43
C GLY A 145 -13.13 0.07 -3.49
N GLU A 146 -12.76 -0.71 -2.48
CA GLU A 146 -13.67 -1.25 -1.46
C GLU A 146 -13.92 -0.29 -0.30
N TRP A 147 -13.13 0.78 -0.18
CA TRP A 147 -13.30 1.83 0.82
C TRP A 147 -13.67 3.14 0.14
N ALA A 148 -14.62 3.87 0.73
CA ALA A 148 -14.99 5.21 0.27
C ALA A 148 -14.98 6.20 1.43
N GLY A 149 -14.45 7.38 1.17
CA GLY A 149 -14.61 8.56 2.02
C GLY A 149 -15.46 9.58 1.31
N VAL A 150 -16.44 10.11 2.02
CA VAL A 150 -17.41 11.09 1.50
C VAL A 150 -17.35 12.35 2.35
N LEU A 151 -17.15 13.49 1.70
CA LEU A 151 -17.36 14.80 2.33
C LEU A 151 -18.81 15.22 2.21
N LEU A 152 -19.41 15.47 3.37
CA LEU A 152 -20.74 16.06 3.51
C LEU A 152 -20.60 17.55 3.76
N THR A 153 -21.26 18.34 2.92
CA THR A 153 -21.39 19.80 3.07
C THR A 153 -22.83 20.17 3.32
N PRO A 154 -23.11 21.18 4.15
CA PRO A 154 -24.43 21.80 4.21
C PRO A 154 -24.96 22.14 2.82
N VAL A 155 -26.25 21.88 2.60
CA VAL A 155 -26.95 22.34 1.39
C VAL A 155 -26.91 23.87 1.37
N ASN A 156 -26.64 24.45 0.20
CA ASN A 156 -26.46 25.89 0.00
C ASN A 156 -25.24 26.51 0.71
N MET A 157 -24.23 25.72 1.07
CA MET A 157 -22.95 26.25 1.56
C MET A 157 -22.28 27.14 0.49
N ASP A 158 -21.84 28.32 0.89
CA ASP A 158 -20.99 29.18 0.07
C ASP A 158 -19.59 28.54 -0.07
N PRO A 159 -19.15 28.19 -1.29
CA PRO A 159 -17.83 27.62 -1.51
C PRO A 159 -16.69 28.56 -1.11
N SER A 160 -16.94 29.88 -1.08
CA SER A 160 -15.94 30.90 -0.71
C SER A 160 -15.78 31.07 0.80
N SER A 161 -16.73 30.56 1.61
CA SER A 161 -16.68 30.63 3.08
C SER A 161 -17.29 29.37 3.71
N PRO A 162 -16.57 28.24 3.69
CA PRO A 162 -17.14 27.00 4.13
C PRO A 162 -17.18 26.88 5.66
N GLY A 163 -18.39 26.82 6.21
CA GLY A 163 -18.70 26.60 7.63
C GLY A 163 -18.37 25.21 8.21
N GLY A 164 -17.56 24.40 7.53
CA GLY A 164 -17.09 23.09 7.98
C GLY A 164 -17.66 21.90 7.20
N TYR A 165 -16.90 20.81 7.18
CA TYR A 165 -17.19 19.59 6.42
C TYR A 165 -17.23 18.41 7.38
N TYR A 166 -18.21 17.52 7.18
CA TYR A 166 -18.22 16.22 7.84
C TYR A 166 -17.67 15.16 6.89
N ARG A 167 -17.03 14.16 7.46
CA ARG A 167 -16.48 13.00 6.77
C ARG A 167 -17.30 11.79 7.16
N VAL A 168 -17.64 11.00 6.15
CA VAL A 168 -18.27 9.70 6.32
C VAL A 168 -17.46 8.66 5.57
N LEU A 169 -17.32 7.51 6.18
CA LEU A 169 -16.62 6.35 5.67
C LEU A 169 -17.62 5.24 5.35
N ALA A 170 -17.46 4.66 4.17
CA ALA A 170 -18.24 3.52 3.69
C ALA A 170 -17.32 2.40 3.24
N GLN A 171 -17.81 1.17 3.33
CA GLN A 171 -17.13 -0.03 2.87
C GLN A 171 -18.04 -0.82 1.93
N LYS A 172 -17.50 -1.29 0.81
CA LYS A 172 -18.20 -2.17 -0.10
C LYS A 172 -18.12 -3.60 0.42
N LYS A 173 -19.26 -4.18 0.80
CA LYS A 173 -19.39 -5.57 1.23
C LYS A 173 -20.40 -6.28 0.33
N SER A 174 -20.01 -7.43 -0.22
CA SER A 174 -20.86 -8.24 -1.10
C SER A 174 -21.49 -7.45 -2.26
N GLY A 175 -20.75 -6.47 -2.80
CA GLY A 175 -21.20 -5.62 -3.92
C GLY A 175 -22.02 -4.39 -3.54
N SER A 176 -22.39 -4.22 -2.27
CA SER A 176 -23.17 -3.07 -1.78
C SER A 176 -22.37 -2.19 -0.83
N TRP A 177 -22.64 -0.89 -0.86
CA TRP A 177 -22.01 0.06 0.07
C TRP A 177 -22.70 0.03 1.42
N GLU A 178 -21.92 -0.19 2.48
CA GLU A 178 -22.33 -0.04 3.87
C GLU A 178 -21.64 1.18 4.46
N ILE A 179 -22.40 2.09 5.06
CA ILE A 179 -21.83 3.21 5.78
C ILE A 179 -21.36 2.71 7.15
N VAL A 180 -20.08 2.84 7.47
CA VAL A 180 -19.44 2.20 8.64
C VAL A 180 -18.97 3.19 9.71
N SER A 181 -19.31 4.46 9.55
CA SER A 181 -19.00 5.53 10.52
C SER A 181 -20.20 6.46 10.70
N THR A 182 -20.18 7.22 11.79
CA THR A 182 -21.00 8.43 11.96
C THR A 182 -20.34 9.61 11.22
N PRO A 183 -21.11 10.58 10.73
CA PRO A 183 -20.54 11.82 10.19
C PRO A 183 -19.76 12.57 11.27
N GLU A 184 -18.47 12.78 11.05
CA GLU A 184 -17.57 13.43 12.00
C GLU A 184 -16.67 14.44 11.28
N ILE A 185 -16.23 15.49 11.96
CA ILE A 185 -15.25 16.42 11.38
C ILE A 185 -13.92 15.69 11.16
N VAL A 186 -13.50 14.88 12.13
CA VAL A 186 -12.28 14.05 12.06
C VAL A 186 -12.61 12.63 12.49
N LEU A 187 -12.27 11.67 11.64
CA LEU A 187 -12.39 10.26 11.97
C LEU A 187 -11.16 9.80 12.75
N THR A 188 -11.37 9.15 13.88
CA THR A 188 -10.32 8.68 14.78
C THR A 188 -10.56 7.24 15.17
N LYS A 189 -9.56 6.60 15.77
CA LYS A 189 -9.73 5.26 16.35
C LYS A 189 -10.72 5.22 17.52
N TYR A 190 -11.03 6.36 18.14
CA TYR A 190 -11.97 6.42 19.25
C TYR A 190 -13.43 6.45 18.76
N ASN A 191 -13.74 7.25 17.73
CA ASN A 191 -15.09 7.32 17.16
C ASN A 191 -15.34 6.28 16.05
N THR A 192 -14.28 5.70 15.48
CA THR A 192 -14.34 4.75 14.36
C THR A 192 -13.32 3.59 14.55
N PRO A 193 -13.47 2.75 15.58
CA PRO A 193 -12.41 1.83 16.04
C PRO A 193 -12.03 0.71 15.07
N ASN A 194 -13.02 0.17 14.35
CA ASN A 194 -12.86 -1.04 13.52
C ASN A 194 -12.22 -0.77 12.15
N ILE A 195 -11.82 0.48 11.87
CA ILE A 195 -11.33 0.88 10.56
C ILE A 195 -9.81 1.04 10.58
N PRO A 196 -9.08 0.51 9.58
CA PRO A 196 -7.63 0.67 9.49
C PRO A 196 -7.18 2.14 9.55
N ILE A 197 -6.06 2.41 10.25
CA ILE A 197 -5.61 3.77 10.54
C ILE A 197 -5.21 4.55 9.27
N ASP A 198 -4.67 3.85 8.29
CA ASP A 198 -4.31 4.36 6.97
C ASP A 198 -5.56 4.83 6.19
N ILE A 199 -6.68 4.11 6.29
CA ILE A 199 -7.95 4.53 5.70
C ILE A 199 -8.49 5.77 6.42
N LEU A 200 -8.51 5.77 7.76
CA LEU A 200 -8.92 6.95 8.54
C LEU A 200 -8.11 8.19 8.17
N THR A 201 -6.79 8.02 8.06
CA THR A 201 -5.85 9.10 7.68
C THR A 201 -6.14 9.60 6.26
N SER A 202 -6.35 8.68 5.32
CA SER A 202 -6.64 9.01 3.92
C SER A 202 -7.95 9.77 3.77
N VAL A 203 -9.01 9.39 4.50
CA VAL A 203 -10.30 10.10 4.50
C VAL A 203 -10.19 11.48 5.15
N ASN A 204 -9.44 11.61 6.24
CA ASN A 204 -9.21 12.91 6.88
C ASN A 204 -8.49 13.91 5.97
N ASN A 205 -7.61 13.41 5.09
CA ASN A 205 -6.84 14.21 4.13
C ASN A 205 -7.54 14.45 2.78
N ILE A 206 -8.81 14.08 2.62
CA ILE A 206 -9.55 14.44 1.41
C ILE A 206 -9.58 15.97 1.29
N ALA A 207 -9.08 16.46 0.17
CA ALA A 207 -9.05 17.89 -0.11
C ALA A 207 -10.48 18.44 -0.13
N ILE A 208 -10.66 19.49 0.65
CA ILE A 208 -11.83 20.34 0.60
C ILE A 208 -11.69 21.18 -0.68
N ARG A 209 -12.63 21.02 -1.61
CA ARG A 209 -12.71 21.86 -2.81
C ARG A 209 -13.78 22.91 -2.61
#